data_AF-A0A9D5HGY2-F1
#
_entry.id   AF-A0A9D5HGY2-F1
#
_cell.length_a   1.000
_cell.length_b   1.000
_cell.length_c   1.000
_cell.angle_alpha   90.00
_cell.angle_beta   90.00
_cell.angle_gamma   90.00
#
_symmetry.space_group_name_H-M   'P 1'
#
loop_
_entity.id
_entity.type
_entity.pdbx_description
1 polymer ?
#
loop_
_entity_poly.entity_id
_entity_poly.type
_entity_poly.pdbx_seq_one_letter_code
_entity_poly.pdbx_strand_id
1 'polypeptide(L)'
;MPPFFSSLFSRTKHSNSGKKMARKRDGLLGWIISLAILGLLALLAAMQVDAGYPKLFAGIDDFRYSKASNQKPDHRQRLLHGLANLKASLDVATPPSSPQVEQGMRGGSRVYHAVDYGADPTGKNDSTSALLRAIDDAFKSPGDRTLMPGIADLGGAELHLDGGSYLISSPIKLPASKGGNFKIHSGSLLASDDFPTERFLIELWASPSSEAEVEAEAEKDVDASMAASNTDYDYEYITIRDLLLKANFRCGGIAVVNSLRTTINNCYITHFKTTGIWVRGGHETYISDSYLGQHITAGNHPDEKNFSGTGIKLMGNDNAVTDVVIFSAETGVLVTGQANILTGVHCYNKATGWGGTGIYLKLPGLTQTRIVNCYLDFNSIVSEDPMQLTVSNCYFLGGGNIVLKSVNGKMSGVNIVDNMFSGGGNGVDIVRLDESNGAFTKIEQVVVHRNNVDGMRLRTTVAKASVQGNGSVWTVDFSPVLLFRDRIEHVQYTLRTGSAFPNHALRNVSENKVVIESDIAVSASVDVSVDQSVGSSISIN
;
A
#
# COMPACT_ATOMS: atom_id res chain seq x y z
N MET A 1 -50.80 -32.57 16.46
CA MET A 1 -52.27 -32.46 16.61
C MET A 1 -52.60 -32.07 18.05
N PRO A 2 -53.74 -31.42 18.32
CA PRO A 2 -54.16 -30.96 19.66
C PRO A 2 -54.92 -32.06 20.44
N PRO A 3 -55.43 -31.80 21.66
CA PRO A 3 -56.79 -31.23 21.81
C PRO A 3 -57.00 -30.19 22.94
N PHE A 4 -57.89 -29.21 22.67
CA PHE A 4 -59.10 -28.73 23.43
C PHE A 4 -59.09 -28.49 24.97
N PHE A 5 -59.97 -27.70 25.62
CA PHE A 5 -61.11 -26.79 25.27
C PHE A 5 -61.39 -25.88 26.50
N SER A 6 -62.21 -24.82 26.56
CA SER A 6 -63.00 -24.04 25.56
C SER A 6 -62.91 -22.52 25.93
N SER A 7 -63.89 -21.59 26.02
CA SER A 7 -65.37 -21.52 25.91
C SER A 7 -65.79 -20.16 25.29
N LEU A 8 -66.58 -20.18 24.21
CA LEU A 8 -67.99 -19.76 24.06
C LEU A 8 -68.34 -18.25 23.90
N PHE A 9 -69.39 -18.00 23.10
CA PHE A 9 -69.83 -16.71 22.57
C PHE A 9 -70.94 -16.03 23.41
N SER A 10 -71.06 -14.71 23.27
CA SER A 10 -72.36 -14.07 22.99
C SER A 10 -72.18 -12.80 22.14
N ARG A 11 -73.27 -12.27 21.56
CA ARG A 11 -73.23 -11.29 20.45
C ARG A 11 -74.49 -10.40 20.42
N THR A 12 -74.31 -9.08 20.43
CA THR A 12 -75.38 -8.08 20.18
C THR A 12 -74.88 -6.97 19.24
N LYS A 13 -75.80 -6.16 18.69
CA LYS A 13 -75.57 -5.24 17.55
C LYS A 13 -76.27 -3.89 17.74
N HIS A 14 -75.90 -2.93 16.90
CA HIS A 14 -76.44 -1.55 16.74
C HIS A 14 -75.96 -0.54 17.80
N SER A 15 -75.86 0.77 17.52
CA SER A 15 -76.36 1.53 16.34
C SER A 15 -75.33 2.53 15.75
N ASN A 16 -75.75 3.37 14.79
CA ASN A 16 -74.89 4.27 13.99
C ASN A 16 -74.77 5.70 14.54
N SER A 17 -73.54 6.24 14.58
CA SER A 17 -73.13 7.54 13.98
C SER A 17 -71.65 7.83 14.32
N GLY A 18 -70.88 8.67 13.61
CA GLY A 18 -71.13 9.34 12.32
C GLY A 18 -70.04 10.38 11.99
N LYS A 19 -69.95 10.78 10.71
CA LYS A 19 -69.01 11.77 10.11
C LYS A 19 -67.57 11.28 9.79
N LYS A 20 -66.96 12.00 8.84
CA LYS A 20 -65.69 11.71 8.15
C LYS A 20 -64.62 12.73 8.57
N MET A 21 -63.35 12.34 8.56
CA MET A 21 -62.27 13.12 7.92
C MET A 21 -61.07 12.22 7.61
N ALA A 22 -60.21 12.62 6.68
CA ALA A 22 -59.08 11.82 6.19
C ALA A 22 -57.91 12.70 5.74
N ARG A 23 -56.68 12.16 5.83
CA ARG A 23 -55.39 12.88 5.72
C ARG A 23 -55.19 13.88 6.87
N LYS A 24 -53.96 14.26 7.24
CA LYS A 24 -52.65 14.04 6.58
C LYS A 24 -51.61 13.65 7.63
N ARG A 25 -50.64 12.80 7.28
CA ARG A 25 -49.55 12.39 8.19
C ARG A 25 -48.42 13.44 8.17
N ASP A 26 -47.75 13.56 9.29
CA ASP A 26 -46.89 14.67 9.67
C ASP A 26 -45.60 14.79 8.84
N GLY A 27 -45.14 16.02 8.66
CA GLY A 27 -43.82 16.31 8.08
C GLY A 27 -42.86 16.81 9.15
N LEU A 28 -41.87 16.00 9.51
CA LEU A 28 -40.76 16.41 10.40
C LEU A 28 -39.37 16.06 9.83
N LEU A 29 -39.29 15.23 8.77
CA LEU A 29 -38.01 14.77 8.21
C LEU A 29 -37.40 15.69 7.14
N GLY A 30 -38.19 16.58 6.53
CA GLY A 30 -37.74 17.44 5.41
C GLY A 30 -36.92 18.68 5.80
N TRP A 31 -36.96 19.09 7.07
CA TRP A 31 -36.33 20.35 7.52
C TRP A 31 -34.83 20.20 7.81
N ILE A 32 -34.38 19.05 8.30
CA ILE A 32 -32.97 18.83 8.66
C ILE A 32 -32.06 18.81 7.41
N ILE A 33 -32.53 18.18 6.33
CA ILE A 33 -31.77 18.07 5.06
C ILE A 33 -31.58 19.43 4.38
N SER A 34 -32.56 20.34 4.51
CA SER A 34 -32.53 21.66 3.85
C SER A 34 -31.44 22.58 4.42
N LEU A 35 -31.14 22.50 5.72
CA LEU A 35 -30.15 23.35 6.39
C LEU A 35 -28.70 23.00 6.01
N ALA A 36 -28.39 21.71 5.82
CA ALA A 36 -27.06 21.27 5.41
C ALA A 36 -26.68 21.79 4.00
N ILE A 37 -27.65 21.81 3.08
CA ILE A 37 -27.44 22.23 1.68
C ILE A 37 -27.24 23.75 1.57
N LEU A 38 -27.98 24.54 2.37
CA LEU A 38 -27.80 26.01 2.43
C LEU A 38 -26.45 26.42 3.02
N GLY A 39 -25.92 25.67 4.01
CA GLY A 39 -24.59 25.92 4.58
C GLY A 39 -23.46 25.77 3.56
N LEU A 40 -23.55 24.77 2.68
CA LEU A 40 -22.52 24.50 1.67
C LEU A 40 -22.53 25.52 0.52
N LEU A 41 -23.72 25.99 0.11
CA LEU A 41 -23.87 27.03 -0.91
C LEU A 41 -23.39 28.42 -0.44
N ALA A 42 -23.52 28.74 0.85
CA ALA A 42 -22.99 29.97 1.42
C ALA A 42 -21.45 30.04 1.37
N LEU A 43 -20.77 28.89 1.48
CA LEU A 43 -19.31 28.82 1.44
C LEU A 43 -18.75 29.02 0.02
N LEU A 44 -19.44 28.46 -1.00
CA LEU A 44 -19.06 28.60 -2.41
C LEU A 44 -19.30 30.03 -2.96
N ALA A 45 -20.25 30.77 -2.39
CA ALA A 45 -20.50 32.17 -2.76
C ALA A 45 -19.42 33.16 -2.26
N ALA A 46 -18.50 32.73 -1.39
CA ALA A 46 -17.47 33.57 -0.79
C ALA A 46 -16.11 33.56 -1.55
N MET A 47 -16.01 32.86 -2.69
CA MET A 47 -14.74 32.62 -3.39
C MET A 47 -14.73 33.07 -4.86
N GLN A 48 -15.25 34.26 -5.17
CA GLN A 48 -15.06 34.91 -6.47
C GLN A 48 -15.18 36.45 -6.37
N VAL A 49 -14.30 37.16 -7.08
CA VAL A 49 -14.15 38.64 -7.12
C VAL A 49 -13.61 39.24 -5.81
N ASP A 50 -12.64 40.16 -5.76
CA ASP A 50 -11.97 40.97 -6.81
C ASP A 50 -10.43 41.07 -6.64
N ALA A 51 -9.75 41.69 -7.59
CA ALA A 51 -8.33 42.03 -7.52
C ALA A 51 -8.09 43.50 -7.09
N GLY A 52 -7.17 43.74 -6.17
CA GLY A 52 -6.78 45.11 -5.79
C GLY A 52 -5.60 45.23 -4.82
N TYR A 53 -4.51 45.87 -5.26
CA TYR A 53 -3.46 46.41 -4.38
C TYR A 53 -3.87 47.80 -3.86
N PRO A 54 -3.40 48.18 -2.66
CA PRO A 54 -2.48 49.33 -2.62
C PRO A 54 -1.24 49.11 -1.72
N LYS A 55 -0.31 50.08 -1.76
CA LYS A 55 0.99 50.05 -1.06
C LYS A 55 0.96 50.82 0.26
N LEU A 56 1.70 50.33 1.27
CA LEU A 56 2.36 51.03 2.41
C LEU A 56 3.10 49.91 3.20
N PHE A 57 4.33 50.04 3.75
CA PHE A 57 5.10 51.18 4.27
C PHE A 57 6.57 51.22 3.75
N ALA A 58 7.39 52.14 4.27
CA ALA A 58 8.84 52.27 4.00
C ALA A 58 9.67 52.53 5.28
N GLY A 59 10.99 52.24 5.24
CA GLY A 59 11.96 52.26 6.37
C GLY A 59 12.84 50.98 6.33
N ILE A 60 14.17 50.92 6.08
CA ILE A 60 15.34 51.83 6.16
C ILE A 60 15.80 52.09 7.62
N ASP A 61 17.06 51.87 8.06
CA ASP A 61 18.32 51.18 7.57
C ASP A 61 19.29 51.10 8.79
N ASP A 62 20.50 50.51 8.87
CA ASP A 62 21.45 49.62 8.13
C ASP A 62 22.26 48.90 9.23
N PHE A 63 22.68 47.63 9.11
CA PHE A 63 23.96 47.18 9.70
C PHE A 63 24.60 45.92 9.06
N ARG A 64 25.17 46.11 7.86
CA ARG A 64 26.48 45.61 7.31
C ARG A 64 27.05 44.19 7.61
N TYR A 65 27.83 43.74 6.60
CA TYR A 65 28.77 42.58 6.53
C TYR A 65 28.11 41.18 6.44
N SER A 66 28.63 40.21 5.65
CA SER A 66 29.83 40.17 4.77
C SER A 66 29.61 39.37 3.46
N LYS A 67 30.66 39.14 2.67
CA LYS A 67 30.61 38.53 1.31
C LYS A 67 30.30 37.02 1.34
N ALA A 68 29.41 36.58 0.45
CA ALA A 68 29.37 35.23 -0.12
C ALA A 68 28.95 35.25 -1.61
N SER A 69 29.16 34.15 -2.33
CA SER A 69 29.03 34.08 -3.80
C SER A 69 27.59 34.09 -4.32
N ASN A 70 27.31 34.93 -5.33
CA ASN A 70 26.08 34.90 -6.12
C ASN A 70 26.23 34.00 -7.34
N GLN A 71 25.43 32.93 -7.43
CA GLN A 71 25.01 32.33 -8.70
C GLN A 71 23.50 32.11 -8.66
N LYS A 72 22.76 32.72 -9.59
CA LYS A 72 21.36 32.39 -9.89
C LYS A 72 21.33 31.53 -11.16
N PRO A 73 20.57 30.43 -11.21
CA PRO A 73 20.44 29.64 -12.44
C PRO A 73 19.67 30.44 -13.51
N ASP A 74 20.17 30.44 -14.74
CA ASP A 74 19.55 31.18 -15.84
C ASP A 74 18.32 30.43 -16.40
N HIS A 75 17.15 31.02 -16.21
CA HIS A 75 15.88 30.49 -16.71
C HIS A 75 15.80 30.43 -18.25
N ARG A 76 16.70 31.15 -18.95
CA ARG A 76 16.75 31.26 -20.42
C ARG A 76 17.42 30.05 -21.08
N GLN A 77 18.40 29.40 -20.44
CA GLN A 77 19.07 28.21 -20.98
C GLN A 77 18.13 27.01 -21.13
N ARG A 78 17.19 26.82 -20.19
CA ARG A 78 16.20 25.71 -20.28
C ARG A 78 15.24 25.87 -21.45
N LEU A 79 14.88 27.11 -21.84
CA LEU A 79 14.04 27.36 -23.02
C LEU A 79 14.77 27.02 -24.33
N LEU A 80 16.07 27.30 -24.40
CA LEU A 80 16.88 27.07 -25.61
C LEU A 80 17.09 25.57 -25.89
N HIS A 81 17.27 24.75 -24.85
CA HIS A 81 17.31 23.29 -25.03
C HIS A 81 15.96 22.70 -25.48
N GLY A 82 14.83 23.24 -25.00
CA GLY A 82 13.51 22.81 -25.47
C GLY A 82 13.28 23.10 -26.96
N LEU A 83 13.70 24.28 -27.43
CA LEU A 83 13.57 24.68 -28.84
C LEU A 83 14.56 23.98 -29.78
N ALA A 84 15.75 23.60 -29.30
CA ALA A 84 16.69 22.80 -30.08
C ALA A 84 16.10 21.43 -30.47
N ASN A 85 15.47 20.75 -29.51
CA ASN A 85 14.87 19.43 -29.75
C ASN A 85 13.63 19.48 -30.65
N LEU A 86 12.80 20.53 -30.56
CA LEU A 86 11.64 20.70 -31.44
C LEU A 86 12.01 20.98 -32.90
N LYS A 87 13.20 21.51 -33.17
CA LYS A 87 13.70 21.74 -34.53
C LYS A 87 14.36 20.48 -35.13
N ALA A 88 14.67 19.48 -34.32
CA ALA A 88 15.24 18.20 -34.78
C ALA A 88 14.18 17.19 -35.28
N SER A 89 12.89 17.46 -35.07
CA SER A 89 11.78 16.56 -35.46
C SER A 89 10.96 17.07 -36.68
N LEU A 90 11.47 18.07 -37.41
CA LEU A 90 10.73 18.78 -38.47
C LEU A 90 11.60 19.08 -39.72
N ASP A 91 12.37 18.10 -40.18
CA ASP A 91 12.90 18.07 -41.55
C ASP A 91 12.76 16.65 -42.12
N VAL A 92 11.87 16.49 -43.11
CA VAL A 92 11.65 15.23 -43.84
C VAL A 92 12.53 15.22 -45.08
N ALA A 93 13.54 14.35 -45.11
CA ALA A 93 14.38 14.10 -46.27
C ALA A 93 14.31 12.60 -46.67
N THR A 94 14.24 12.33 -47.98
CA THR A 94 14.14 10.98 -48.53
C THR A 94 15.45 10.19 -48.35
N PRO A 95 15.38 8.87 -48.08
CA PRO A 95 16.57 8.07 -47.82
C PRO A 95 17.39 7.81 -49.10
N PRO A 96 18.73 7.75 -49.01
CA PRO A 96 19.58 7.30 -50.11
C PRO A 96 19.47 5.78 -50.31
N SER A 97 19.71 5.32 -51.55
CA SER A 97 19.70 3.90 -51.90
C SER A 97 20.97 3.19 -51.41
N SER A 98 20.86 2.37 -50.37
CA SER A 98 21.95 1.46 -49.95
C SER A 98 22.01 0.21 -50.84
N PRO A 99 23.21 -0.34 -51.12
CA PRO A 99 23.38 -1.51 -51.97
C PRO A 99 22.84 -2.79 -51.32
N GLN A 100 22.46 -3.76 -52.15
CA GLN A 100 21.96 -5.05 -51.69
C GLN A 100 23.06 -5.87 -51.00
N VAL A 101 22.76 -6.36 -49.80
CA VAL A 101 23.47 -7.45 -49.12
C VAL A 101 22.49 -8.62 -48.99
N GLU A 102 23.02 -9.84 -48.87
CA GLU A 102 22.35 -11.06 -49.32
C GLU A 102 21.16 -11.54 -48.45
N GLN A 103 20.34 -12.43 -49.03
CA GLN A 103 19.05 -12.83 -48.48
C GLN A 103 19.20 -13.77 -47.27
N GLY A 104 18.76 -13.32 -46.09
CA GLY A 104 18.72 -14.12 -44.86
C GLY A 104 17.38 -14.00 -44.12
N MET A 105 16.46 -14.92 -44.40
CA MET A 105 15.12 -15.06 -43.81
C MET A 105 14.13 -13.87 -43.99
N ARG A 106 12.85 -14.21 -44.24
CA ARG A 106 11.75 -13.22 -44.19
C ARG A 106 11.44 -12.92 -42.73
N GLY A 107 11.73 -11.71 -42.26
CA GLY A 107 11.26 -11.25 -40.95
C GLY A 107 9.74 -11.18 -40.92
N GLY A 108 9.09 -12.12 -40.22
CA GLY A 108 7.68 -12.03 -39.89
C GLY A 108 7.40 -10.93 -38.87
N SER A 109 6.13 -10.57 -38.68
CA SER A 109 5.73 -9.76 -37.52
C SER A 109 6.10 -10.49 -36.23
N ARG A 110 6.60 -9.74 -35.24
CA ARG A 110 6.75 -10.22 -33.86
C ARG A 110 5.51 -9.94 -33.01
N VAL A 111 4.50 -9.29 -33.59
CA VAL A 111 3.20 -9.02 -32.99
C VAL A 111 2.24 -10.10 -33.45
N TYR A 112 1.74 -10.88 -32.50
CA TYR A 112 0.83 -11.99 -32.65
C TYR A 112 -0.56 -11.51 -32.19
N HIS A 113 -1.39 -11.13 -33.16
CA HIS A 113 -2.72 -10.59 -32.91
C HIS A 113 -3.68 -11.72 -32.52
N ALA A 114 -4.41 -11.57 -31.41
CA ALA A 114 -5.31 -12.62 -30.91
C ALA A 114 -6.36 -13.03 -31.95
N VAL A 115 -6.85 -12.06 -32.74
CA VAL A 115 -7.87 -12.30 -33.78
C VAL A 115 -7.36 -13.15 -34.95
N ASP A 116 -6.08 -13.03 -35.33
CA ASP A 116 -5.47 -13.82 -36.41
C ASP A 116 -5.40 -15.32 -36.05
N TYR A 117 -5.31 -15.63 -34.76
CA TYR A 117 -5.35 -16.99 -34.22
C TYR A 117 -6.78 -17.54 -34.02
N GLY A 118 -7.81 -16.74 -34.35
CA GLY A 118 -9.21 -17.11 -34.25
C GLY A 118 -9.84 -16.90 -32.86
N ALA A 119 -9.29 -15.99 -32.04
CA ALA A 119 -9.93 -15.59 -30.78
C ALA A 119 -11.17 -14.72 -31.03
N ASP A 120 -12.16 -14.77 -30.14
CA ASP A 120 -13.38 -13.95 -30.20
C ASP A 120 -13.23 -12.67 -29.36
N PRO A 121 -12.99 -11.49 -29.97
CA PRO A 121 -12.84 -10.23 -29.24
C PRO A 121 -14.15 -9.70 -28.64
N THR A 122 -15.28 -10.40 -28.85
CA THR A 122 -16.58 -10.04 -28.27
C THR A 122 -16.91 -10.77 -26.96
N GLY A 123 -16.06 -11.72 -26.55
CA GLY A 123 -16.16 -12.40 -25.25
C GLY A 123 -17.34 -13.36 -25.12
N LYS A 124 -17.88 -13.86 -26.25
CA LYS A 124 -19.02 -14.78 -26.26
C LYS A 124 -18.58 -16.24 -26.38
N ASN A 125 -17.46 -16.48 -27.06
CA ASN A 125 -16.89 -17.80 -27.29
C ASN A 125 -15.53 -17.92 -26.58
N ASP A 126 -15.22 -19.13 -26.11
CA ASP A 126 -13.93 -19.42 -25.49
C ASP A 126 -12.78 -19.21 -26.49
N SER A 127 -11.86 -18.33 -26.11
CA SER A 127 -10.70 -17.91 -26.89
C SER A 127 -9.39 -18.55 -26.43
N THR A 128 -9.41 -19.35 -25.36
CA THR A 128 -8.20 -19.90 -24.72
C THR A 128 -7.32 -20.65 -25.71
N SER A 129 -7.92 -21.52 -26.53
CA SER A 129 -7.20 -22.30 -27.54
C SER A 129 -6.58 -21.45 -28.67
N ALA A 130 -7.07 -20.23 -28.89
CA ALA A 130 -6.48 -19.29 -29.86
C ALA A 130 -5.33 -18.51 -29.24
N LEU A 131 -5.54 -17.97 -28.03
CA LEU A 131 -4.53 -17.21 -27.28
C LEU A 131 -3.29 -18.07 -26.95
N LEU A 132 -3.48 -19.33 -26.55
CA LEU A 132 -2.37 -20.26 -26.30
C LEU A 132 -1.57 -20.56 -27.58
N ARG A 133 -2.23 -20.75 -28.74
CA ARG A 133 -1.52 -20.92 -30.03
C ARG A 133 -0.70 -19.69 -30.42
N ALA A 134 -1.20 -18.48 -30.16
CA ALA A 134 -0.46 -17.24 -30.40
C ALA A 134 0.80 -17.16 -29.54
N ILE A 135 0.73 -17.62 -28.28
CA ILE A 135 1.88 -17.71 -27.38
C ILE A 135 2.85 -18.82 -27.81
N ASP A 136 2.37 -20.01 -28.15
CA ASP A 136 3.21 -21.11 -28.65
C ASP A 136 3.97 -20.74 -29.94
N ASP A 137 3.38 -19.90 -30.80
CA ASP A 137 4.05 -19.35 -31.99
C ASP A 137 5.01 -18.20 -31.66
N ALA A 138 4.76 -17.43 -30.60
CA ALA A 138 5.66 -16.39 -30.09
C ALA A 138 6.90 -16.95 -29.37
N PHE A 139 6.77 -18.12 -28.74
CA PHE A 139 7.86 -18.81 -28.03
C PHE A 139 8.75 -19.68 -28.94
N LYS A 140 8.47 -19.75 -30.24
CA LYS A 140 9.38 -20.34 -31.24
C LYS A 140 10.54 -19.38 -31.49
N SER A 141 11.61 -19.56 -30.71
CA SER A 141 12.76 -18.66 -30.69
C SER A 141 13.24 -18.26 -32.09
N PRO A 142 13.49 -16.96 -32.35
CA PRO A 142 13.93 -16.47 -33.66
C PRO A 142 15.39 -16.80 -34.02
N GLY A 143 16.13 -17.47 -33.13
CA GLY A 143 17.53 -17.88 -33.33
C GLY A 143 18.23 -18.19 -32.01
N ASP A 144 19.56 -18.31 -32.05
CA ASP A 144 20.41 -18.75 -30.94
C ASP A 144 20.68 -17.67 -29.87
N ARG A 145 19.70 -16.78 -29.62
CA ARG A 145 19.83 -15.72 -28.62
C ARG A 145 19.26 -16.15 -27.28
N THR A 146 19.98 -15.83 -26.20
CA THR A 146 19.55 -16.05 -24.81
C THR A 146 19.63 -14.76 -24.02
N LEU A 147 18.84 -14.66 -22.96
CA LEU A 147 19.02 -13.69 -21.89
C LEU A 147 19.93 -14.36 -20.83
N MET A 148 19.44 -14.60 -19.61
CA MET A 148 20.05 -15.57 -18.70
C MET A 148 20.20 -16.97 -19.34
N PRO A 149 21.18 -17.78 -18.88
CA PRO A 149 21.35 -19.16 -19.35
C PRO A 149 20.04 -19.96 -19.27
N GLY A 150 19.70 -20.69 -20.33
CA GLY A 150 18.46 -21.46 -20.41
C GLY A 150 17.20 -20.66 -20.81
N ILE A 151 17.25 -19.33 -20.87
CA ILE A 151 16.12 -18.48 -21.24
C ILE A 151 16.35 -17.88 -22.64
N ALA A 152 15.49 -18.24 -23.61
CA ALA A 152 15.56 -17.72 -24.97
C ALA A 152 15.12 -16.24 -25.07
N ASP A 153 15.85 -15.43 -25.85
CA ASP A 153 15.43 -14.08 -26.23
C ASP A 153 14.42 -14.16 -27.39
N LEU A 154 13.14 -13.94 -27.09
CA LEU A 154 12.08 -13.95 -28.10
C LEU A 154 12.09 -12.68 -28.99
N GLY A 155 13.02 -11.76 -28.72
CA GLY A 155 13.35 -10.63 -29.59
C GLY A 155 12.32 -9.51 -29.60
N GLY A 156 11.57 -9.34 -28.51
CA GLY A 156 10.46 -8.39 -28.42
C GLY A 156 9.19 -8.95 -29.07
N ALA A 157 8.81 -10.17 -28.71
CA ALA A 157 7.59 -10.80 -29.18
C ALA A 157 6.37 -10.34 -28.36
N GLU A 158 5.21 -10.18 -28.98
CA GLU A 158 4.05 -9.52 -28.38
C GLU A 158 2.76 -10.29 -28.66
N LEU A 159 2.03 -10.71 -27.62
CA LEU A 159 0.62 -11.07 -27.74
C LEU A 159 -0.21 -9.78 -27.64
N HIS A 160 -0.79 -9.38 -28.78
CA HIS A 160 -1.61 -8.19 -28.90
C HIS A 160 -3.09 -8.58 -28.82
N LEU A 161 -3.83 -8.00 -27.87
CA LEU A 161 -5.24 -8.31 -27.64
C LEU A 161 -6.20 -7.32 -28.35
N ASP A 162 -5.70 -6.43 -29.21
CA ASP A 162 -6.49 -5.62 -30.16
C ASP A 162 -7.61 -4.75 -29.56
N GLY A 163 -7.57 -4.47 -28.24
CA GLY A 163 -8.66 -3.85 -27.49
C GLY A 163 -9.88 -4.76 -27.27
N GLY A 164 -9.82 -6.02 -27.70
CA GLY A 164 -10.87 -7.01 -27.56
C GLY A 164 -11.05 -7.50 -26.12
N SER A 165 -12.20 -8.14 -25.88
CA SER A 165 -12.53 -8.81 -24.62
C SER A 165 -12.70 -10.29 -24.88
N TYR A 166 -11.88 -11.13 -24.25
CA TYR A 166 -11.79 -12.56 -24.54
C TYR A 166 -12.26 -13.38 -23.34
N LEU A 167 -13.23 -14.27 -23.59
CA LEU A 167 -13.63 -15.27 -22.63
C LEU A 167 -12.60 -16.40 -22.63
N ILE A 168 -12.16 -16.85 -21.47
CA ILE A 168 -11.21 -17.95 -21.31
C ILE A 168 -11.74 -18.99 -20.31
N SER A 169 -11.55 -20.27 -20.62
CA SER A 169 -11.95 -21.44 -19.82
C SER A 169 -10.80 -22.01 -18.98
N SER A 170 -9.55 -21.68 -19.31
CA SER A 170 -8.36 -22.12 -18.58
C SER A 170 -7.22 -21.09 -18.69
N PRO A 171 -6.17 -21.17 -17.84
CA PRO A 171 -5.14 -20.14 -17.74
C PRO A 171 -4.39 -19.85 -19.05
N ILE A 172 -4.11 -18.56 -19.30
CA ILE A 172 -3.15 -18.11 -20.30
C ILE A 172 -1.75 -18.27 -19.71
N LYS A 173 -1.26 -19.51 -19.79
CA LYS A 173 0.02 -19.97 -19.25
C LYS A 173 1.14 -19.76 -20.28
N LEU A 174 2.33 -19.33 -19.83
CA LEU A 174 3.51 -19.33 -20.69
C LEU A 174 4.08 -20.76 -20.88
N PRO A 175 4.78 -21.03 -22.01
CA PRO A 175 5.29 -22.36 -22.33
C PRO A 175 6.47 -22.78 -21.46
N ALA A 176 6.49 -24.05 -21.08
CA ALA A 176 7.57 -24.65 -20.28
C ALA A 176 8.91 -24.80 -21.03
N SER A 177 9.00 -24.32 -22.28
CA SER A 177 10.27 -24.18 -23.02
C SER A 177 11.18 -23.08 -22.44
N LYS A 178 10.66 -22.27 -21.50
CA LYS A 178 11.25 -21.02 -21.03
C LYS A 178 11.33 -19.96 -22.12
N GLY A 179 11.58 -18.71 -21.72
CA GLY A 179 11.70 -17.60 -22.66
C GLY A 179 11.56 -16.23 -22.00
N GLY A 180 11.98 -15.19 -22.69
CA GLY A 180 11.97 -13.83 -22.19
C GLY A 180 11.94 -12.78 -23.30
N ASN A 181 11.90 -11.50 -22.91
CA ASN A 181 11.70 -10.38 -23.84
C ASN A 181 10.37 -10.55 -24.64
N PHE A 182 9.29 -10.77 -23.87
CA PHE A 182 7.93 -11.03 -24.36
C PHE A 182 6.89 -10.21 -23.60
N LYS A 183 5.80 -9.82 -24.29
CA LYS A 183 4.77 -8.92 -23.76
C LYS A 183 3.35 -9.42 -24.04
N ILE A 184 2.45 -9.32 -23.07
CA ILE A 184 0.99 -9.50 -23.24
C ILE A 184 0.31 -8.17 -22.96
N HIS A 185 -0.48 -7.63 -23.90
CA HIS A 185 -1.09 -6.31 -23.69
C HIS A 185 -2.36 -5.95 -24.48
N SER A 186 -2.97 -4.86 -24.04
CA SER A 186 -4.00 -4.07 -24.74
C SER A 186 -5.31 -4.83 -25.03
N GLY A 187 -5.98 -5.28 -23.98
CA GLY A 187 -7.30 -5.94 -24.07
C GLY A 187 -7.84 -6.44 -22.73
N SER A 188 -8.86 -7.30 -22.76
CA SER A 188 -9.47 -7.86 -21.55
C SER A 188 -9.50 -9.39 -21.56
N LEU A 189 -9.22 -10.02 -20.42
CA LEU A 189 -9.41 -11.46 -20.20
C LEU A 189 -10.49 -11.70 -19.13
N LEU A 190 -11.48 -12.52 -19.46
CA LEU A 190 -12.61 -12.87 -18.59
C LEU A 190 -12.58 -14.37 -18.30
N ALA A 191 -12.49 -14.78 -17.02
CA ALA A 191 -12.76 -16.16 -16.65
C ALA A 191 -14.23 -16.52 -16.94
N SER A 192 -14.44 -17.70 -17.52
CA SER A 192 -15.74 -18.33 -17.67
C SER A 192 -16.36 -18.73 -16.31
N ASP A 193 -17.58 -19.23 -16.35
CA ASP A 193 -18.28 -19.73 -15.15
C ASP A 193 -17.79 -21.13 -14.71
N ASP A 194 -17.04 -21.84 -15.54
CA ASP A 194 -16.43 -23.16 -15.27
C ASP A 194 -14.91 -23.12 -15.01
N PHE A 195 -14.25 -21.97 -15.18
CA PHE A 195 -12.79 -21.78 -15.02
C PHE A 195 -12.21 -22.42 -13.73
N PRO A 196 -11.03 -23.07 -13.75
CA PRO A 196 -10.43 -23.71 -12.57
C PRO A 196 -10.25 -22.79 -11.35
N THR A 197 -10.64 -23.25 -10.16
CA THR A 197 -10.74 -22.36 -8.97
C THR A 197 -9.45 -22.14 -8.20
N GLU A 198 -8.42 -22.94 -8.44
CA GLU A 198 -7.12 -22.88 -7.74
C GLU A 198 -5.98 -22.51 -8.72
N ARG A 199 -6.26 -21.60 -9.65
CA ARG A 199 -5.42 -21.18 -10.78
C ARG A 199 -5.54 -19.67 -11.03
N PHE A 200 -4.80 -19.12 -11.98
CA PHE A 200 -4.78 -17.68 -12.30
C PHE A 200 -5.15 -17.44 -13.78
N LEU A 201 -5.62 -16.23 -14.15
CA LEU A 201 -5.94 -15.89 -15.54
C LEU A 201 -4.67 -15.90 -16.43
N ILE A 202 -3.54 -15.42 -15.90
CA ILE A 202 -2.22 -15.44 -16.55
C ILE A 202 -1.21 -16.13 -15.62
N GLU A 203 -0.42 -17.06 -16.16
CA GLU A 203 0.53 -17.88 -15.38
C GLU A 203 1.94 -17.90 -16.00
N LEU A 204 2.86 -17.14 -15.40
CA LEU A 204 4.30 -17.22 -15.61
C LEU A 204 4.85 -18.33 -14.69
N TRP A 205 4.60 -19.60 -15.03
CA TRP A 205 4.98 -20.75 -14.20
C TRP A 205 5.22 -21.99 -15.08
N ALA A 206 6.46 -22.46 -15.27
CA ALA A 206 6.72 -23.57 -16.21
C ALA A 206 6.12 -24.91 -15.73
N SER A 207 6.25 -25.23 -14.45
CA SER A 207 5.85 -26.52 -13.84
C SER A 207 4.76 -26.36 -12.78
N PRO A 208 3.47 -26.31 -13.16
CA PRO A 208 2.37 -26.02 -12.25
C PRO A 208 1.95 -27.22 -11.38
N SER A 209 2.46 -27.25 -10.15
CA SER A 209 1.72 -27.75 -8.97
C SER A 209 0.60 -26.75 -8.58
N SER A 210 -0.20 -27.03 -7.55
CA SER A 210 -1.20 -26.06 -7.03
C SER A 210 -0.57 -25.01 -6.10
N GLU A 211 -1.28 -23.90 -5.84
CA GLU A 211 -0.81 -22.86 -4.89
C GLU A 211 -0.55 -23.47 -3.50
N ALA A 212 -1.48 -24.29 -3.00
CA ALA A 212 -1.38 -24.97 -1.72
C ALA A 212 -0.28 -26.04 -1.65
N GLU A 213 0.01 -26.74 -2.76
CA GLU A 213 1.14 -27.69 -2.83
C GLU A 213 2.48 -27.00 -2.59
N VAL A 214 2.71 -25.83 -3.20
CA VAL A 214 4.01 -25.14 -3.05
C VAL A 214 4.09 -24.35 -1.75
N GLU A 215 2.98 -23.89 -1.17
CA GLU A 215 2.99 -23.39 0.22
C GLU A 215 3.43 -24.49 1.19
N ALA A 216 2.92 -25.72 1.04
CA ALA A 216 3.31 -26.88 1.84
C ALA A 216 4.75 -27.40 1.57
N GLU A 217 5.44 -26.90 0.56
CA GLU A 217 6.88 -27.10 0.34
C GLU A 217 7.69 -25.94 0.94
N ALA A 218 7.28 -24.69 0.70
CA ALA A 218 7.93 -23.49 1.23
C ALA A 218 7.94 -23.42 2.77
N GLU A 219 6.94 -23.98 3.45
CA GLU A 219 6.92 -24.05 4.93
C GLU A 219 7.94 -25.04 5.53
N LYS A 220 8.61 -25.88 4.73
CA LYS A 220 9.58 -26.89 5.24
C LYS A 220 11.00 -26.38 5.34
N ASP A 221 11.44 -25.53 4.41
CA ASP A 221 12.81 -25.01 4.35
C ASP A 221 12.84 -23.52 4.67
N VAL A 222 12.85 -23.17 5.96
CA VAL A 222 12.94 -21.76 6.42
C VAL A 222 14.23 -21.09 5.92
N ASP A 223 15.33 -21.85 5.80
CA ASP A 223 16.59 -21.41 5.20
C ASP A 223 16.53 -21.26 3.66
N ALA A 224 15.57 -21.86 2.96
CA ALA A 224 15.48 -21.73 1.49
C ALA A 224 15.17 -20.29 1.04
N SER A 225 14.64 -19.46 1.94
CA SER A 225 14.49 -18.01 1.71
C SER A 225 15.83 -17.26 1.52
N MET A 226 16.96 -17.88 1.90
CA MET A 226 18.33 -17.43 1.59
C MET A 226 18.99 -18.25 0.45
N ALA A 227 18.42 -19.39 0.06
CA ALA A 227 19.01 -20.34 -0.89
C ALA A 227 18.58 -20.13 -2.36
N ALA A 228 18.10 -18.94 -2.72
CA ALA A 228 17.75 -18.56 -4.09
C ALA A 228 18.94 -18.52 -5.09
N SER A 229 20.13 -18.95 -4.66
CA SER A 229 21.39 -18.94 -5.42
C SER A 229 21.57 -20.10 -6.41
N ASN A 230 20.58 -20.99 -6.58
CA ASN A 230 20.67 -22.11 -7.52
C ASN A 230 19.32 -22.59 -8.10
N THR A 231 18.28 -21.74 -8.11
CA THR A 231 17.01 -22.04 -8.80
C THR A 231 17.07 -21.57 -10.26
N ASP A 232 16.86 -22.51 -11.18
CA ASP A 232 16.90 -22.27 -12.63
C ASP A 232 15.66 -21.49 -13.09
N TYR A 233 15.76 -20.15 -13.24
CA TYR A 233 14.63 -19.26 -13.53
C TYR A 233 13.85 -19.65 -14.81
N ASP A 234 12.53 -19.48 -14.80
CA ASP A 234 11.66 -19.89 -15.91
C ASP A 234 11.54 -18.82 -17.02
N TYR A 235 11.46 -17.54 -16.63
CA TYR A 235 11.23 -16.42 -17.55
C TYR A 235 12.02 -15.18 -17.13
N GLU A 236 12.38 -14.33 -18.10
CA GLU A 236 13.07 -13.06 -17.86
C GLU A 236 12.48 -11.93 -18.70
N TYR A 237 12.37 -10.73 -18.12
CA TYR A 237 11.95 -9.52 -18.85
C TYR A 237 10.59 -9.72 -19.58
N ILE A 238 9.63 -10.28 -18.84
CA ILE A 238 8.24 -10.41 -19.27
C ILE A 238 7.46 -9.15 -18.90
N THR A 239 6.64 -8.64 -19.82
CA THR A 239 5.78 -7.47 -19.57
C THR A 239 4.29 -7.84 -19.70
N ILE A 240 3.50 -7.59 -18.66
CA ILE A 240 2.04 -7.69 -18.68
C ILE A 240 1.50 -6.27 -18.50
N ARG A 241 0.82 -5.70 -19.51
CA ARG A 241 0.41 -4.30 -19.44
C ARG A 241 -0.87 -3.93 -20.17
N ASP A 242 -1.51 -2.85 -19.73
CA ASP A 242 -2.72 -2.30 -20.37
C ASP A 242 -3.86 -3.34 -20.47
N LEU A 243 -4.10 -4.10 -19.39
CA LEU A 243 -5.06 -5.20 -19.34
C LEU A 243 -6.20 -4.99 -18.34
N LEU A 244 -7.41 -5.39 -18.72
CA LEU A 244 -8.48 -5.67 -17.76
C LEU A 244 -8.58 -7.19 -17.51
N LEU A 245 -8.49 -7.60 -16.25
CA LEU A 245 -8.53 -9.01 -15.84
C LEU A 245 -9.73 -9.23 -14.91
N LYS A 246 -10.68 -10.09 -15.30
CA LYS A 246 -11.87 -10.41 -14.50
C LYS A 246 -11.90 -11.90 -14.14
N ALA A 247 -11.53 -12.21 -12.90
CA ALA A 247 -11.36 -13.59 -12.40
C ALA A 247 -12.67 -14.27 -11.93
N ASN A 248 -13.81 -13.61 -12.16
CA ASN A 248 -15.18 -14.13 -12.02
C ASN A 248 -15.56 -14.76 -10.65
N PHE A 249 -14.88 -14.34 -9.58
CA PHE A 249 -14.91 -14.96 -8.23
C PHE A 249 -14.53 -16.44 -8.21
N ARG A 250 -13.80 -16.91 -9.23
CA ARG A 250 -13.33 -18.29 -9.35
C ARG A 250 -11.84 -18.44 -9.13
N CYS A 251 -11.01 -17.58 -9.73
CA CYS A 251 -9.56 -17.75 -9.83
C CYS A 251 -8.78 -16.55 -9.26
N GLY A 252 -7.44 -16.59 -9.32
CA GLY A 252 -6.59 -15.41 -9.14
C GLY A 252 -6.37 -14.63 -10.45
N GLY A 253 -5.75 -13.45 -10.36
CA GLY A 253 -5.45 -12.62 -11.53
C GLY A 253 -4.19 -13.06 -12.28
N ILE A 254 -3.01 -12.72 -11.75
CA ILE A 254 -1.71 -13.04 -12.34
C ILE A 254 -0.86 -13.85 -11.35
N ALA A 255 -0.23 -14.93 -11.80
CA ALA A 255 0.83 -15.61 -11.07
C ALA A 255 2.19 -15.40 -11.76
N VAL A 256 3.20 -15.01 -10.97
CA VAL A 256 4.61 -14.87 -11.36
C VAL A 256 5.43 -15.81 -10.49
N VAL A 257 6.03 -16.83 -11.10
CA VAL A 257 6.83 -17.84 -10.40
C VAL A 257 8.23 -17.87 -10.99
N ASN A 258 9.26 -17.93 -10.12
CA ASN A 258 10.67 -18.15 -10.48
C ASN A 258 11.14 -17.32 -11.70
N SER A 259 10.70 -16.06 -11.79
CA SER A 259 10.95 -15.17 -12.93
C SER A 259 11.85 -14.00 -12.54
N LEU A 260 12.58 -13.44 -13.52
CA LEU A 260 13.37 -12.22 -13.35
C LEU A 260 12.76 -11.04 -14.10
N ARG A 261 12.85 -9.84 -13.53
CA ARG A 261 12.62 -8.56 -14.25
C ARG A 261 11.21 -8.44 -14.85
N THR A 262 10.24 -9.07 -14.20
CA THR A 262 8.85 -9.08 -14.65
C THR A 262 8.18 -7.74 -14.36
N THR A 263 7.58 -7.11 -15.37
CA THR A 263 6.83 -5.86 -15.23
C THR A 263 5.34 -6.11 -15.35
N ILE A 264 4.57 -5.68 -14.35
CA ILE A 264 3.10 -5.59 -14.40
C ILE A 264 2.73 -4.11 -14.30
N ASN A 265 2.10 -3.54 -15.34
CA ASN A 265 1.90 -2.09 -15.48
C ASN A 265 0.52 -1.74 -16.05
N ASN A 266 -0.20 -0.80 -15.45
CA ASN A 266 -1.50 -0.34 -15.93
C ASN A 266 -2.53 -1.49 -16.12
N CYS A 267 -2.74 -2.29 -15.06
CA CYS A 267 -3.69 -3.41 -15.05
C CYS A 267 -4.89 -3.13 -14.14
N TYR A 268 -6.10 -3.49 -14.58
CA TYR A 268 -7.34 -3.42 -13.79
C TYR A 268 -7.84 -4.85 -13.47
N ILE A 269 -7.53 -5.34 -12.27
CA ILE A 269 -7.69 -6.74 -11.88
C ILE A 269 -8.81 -6.88 -10.86
N THR A 270 -9.89 -7.60 -11.22
CA THR A 270 -11.12 -7.65 -10.42
C THR A 270 -11.72 -9.03 -10.27
N HIS A 271 -12.53 -9.22 -9.22
CA HIS A 271 -13.27 -10.44 -8.94
C HIS A 271 -12.36 -11.68 -8.80
N PHE A 272 -11.21 -11.54 -8.12
CA PHE A 272 -10.42 -12.71 -7.73
C PHE A 272 -11.08 -13.47 -6.57
N LYS A 273 -10.92 -14.79 -6.55
CA LYS A 273 -11.30 -15.66 -5.43
C LYS A 273 -10.22 -15.63 -4.34
N THR A 274 -8.97 -15.85 -4.75
CA THR A 274 -7.79 -15.97 -3.88
C THR A 274 -6.97 -14.68 -3.92
N THR A 275 -6.14 -14.51 -4.96
CA THR A 275 -5.10 -13.47 -5.03
C THR A 275 -5.17 -12.70 -6.34
N GLY A 276 -5.10 -11.36 -6.29
CA GLY A 276 -5.07 -10.49 -7.48
C GLY A 276 -3.76 -10.64 -8.27
N ILE A 277 -2.61 -10.38 -7.65
CA ILE A 277 -1.28 -10.72 -8.18
C ILE A 277 -0.51 -11.54 -7.14
N TRP A 278 -0.02 -12.71 -7.54
CA TRP A 278 0.87 -13.54 -6.74
C TRP A 278 2.28 -13.57 -7.35
N VAL A 279 3.30 -13.32 -6.53
CA VAL A 279 4.72 -13.43 -6.89
C VAL A 279 5.35 -14.45 -5.94
N ARG A 280 6.04 -15.47 -6.47
CA ARG A 280 6.71 -16.53 -5.68
C ARG A 280 8.09 -16.87 -6.23
N GLY A 281 9.11 -16.70 -5.41
CA GLY A 281 10.50 -16.77 -5.86
C GLY A 281 10.79 -15.71 -6.92
N GLY A 282 11.89 -15.87 -7.66
CA GLY A 282 12.34 -14.83 -8.59
C GLY A 282 12.87 -13.58 -7.88
N HIS A 283 13.25 -12.58 -8.67
CA HIS A 283 13.69 -11.26 -8.19
C HIS A 283 13.19 -10.19 -9.18
N GLU A 284 13.22 -8.92 -8.76
CA GLU A 284 13.02 -7.77 -9.65
C GLU A 284 11.61 -7.75 -10.32
N THR A 285 10.56 -8.25 -9.66
CA THR A 285 9.18 -8.09 -10.15
C THR A 285 8.63 -6.72 -9.74
N TYR A 286 8.28 -5.88 -10.71
CA TYR A 286 7.78 -4.53 -10.50
C TYR A 286 6.30 -4.43 -10.89
N ILE A 287 5.46 -4.03 -9.94
CA ILE A 287 4.01 -3.86 -10.09
C ILE A 287 3.69 -2.36 -10.00
N SER A 288 3.03 -1.80 -11.01
CA SER A 288 2.91 -0.35 -11.20
C SER A 288 1.59 0.11 -11.83
N ASP A 289 1.17 1.35 -11.52
CA ASP A 289 0.04 2.06 -12.15
C ASP A 289 -1.29 1.26 -12.17
N SER A 290 -1.48 0.34 -11.22
CA SER A 290 -2.49 -0.72 -11.31
C SER A 290 -3.61 -0.60 -10.27
N TYR A 291 -4.76 -1.17 -10.59
CA TYR A 291 -5.96 -1.19 -9.77
C TYR A 291 -6.38 -2.63 -9.51
N LEU A 292 -6.53 -3.02 -8.25
CA LEU A 292 -6.90 -4.38 -7.86
C LEU A 292 -8.06 -4.37 -6.87
N GLY A 293 -9.06 -5.23 -7.05
CA GLY A 293 -10.02 -5.45 -5.97
C GLY A 293 -10.94 -6.65 -6.12
N GLN A 294 -11.23 -7.30 -4.99
CA GLN A 294 -12.08 -8.49 -4.97
C GLN A 294 -13.50 -8.11 -5.41
N HIS A 295 -14.07 -7.05 -4.83
CA HIS A 295 -15.41 -6.54 -5.15
C HIS A 295 -15.33 -5.12 -5.70
N ILE A 296 -16.00 -4.85 -6.83
CA ILE A 296 -16.05 -3.50 -7.42
C ILE A 296 -17.03 -2.63 -6.62
N THR A 297 -16.52 -1.84 -5.68
CA THR A 297 -17.29 -0.91 -4.86
C THR A 297 -16.47 0.33 -4.46
N ALA A 298 -17.17 1.46 -4.27
CA ALA A 298 -16.62 2.70 -3.74
C ALA A 298 -16.86 2.87 -2.22
N GLY A 299 -17.45 1.87 -1.55
CA GLY A 299 -17.58 1.80 -0.09
C GLY A 299 -18.98 1.39 0.36
N ASN A 300 -19.17 1.21 1.68
CA ASN A 300 -20.45 0.83 2.29
C ASN A 300 -21.07 -0.48 1.72
N HIS A 301 -20.24 -1.44 1.29
CA HIS A 301 -20.75 -2.70 0.76
C HIS A 301 -21.29 -3.57 1.92
N PRO A 302 -22.52 -4.14 1.82
CA PRO A 302 -23.15 -4.85 2.95
C PRO A 302 -22.33 -6.07 3.42
N ASP A 303 -21.59 -6.68 2.50
CA ASP A 303 -20.73 -7.84 2.75
C ASP A 303 -19.24 -7.49 2.96
N GLU A 304 -18.86 -6.23 3.20
CA GLU A 304 -17.44 -5.84 3.36
C GLU A 304 -16.73 -6.63 4.48
N LYS A 305 -17.45 -6.92 5.57
CA LYS A 305 -16.98 -7.83 6.63
C LYS A 305 -16.63 -9.25 6.15
N ASN A 306 -17.18 -9.70 5.02
CA ASN A 306 -16.99 -11.04 4.44
C ASN A 306 -15.96 -11.08 3.30
N PHE A 307 -15.39 -9.94 2.88
CA PHE A 307 -14.30 -9.91 1.89
C PHE A 307 -13.09 -10.70 2.42
N SER A 308 -12.50 -11.51 1.54
CA SER A 308 -11.58 -12.62 1.87
C SER A 308 -10.32 -12.73 0.99
N GLY A 309 -10.25 -11.94 -0.08
CA GLY A 309 -9.17 -12.04 -1.07
C GLY A 309 -7.90 -11.30 -0.63
N THR A 310 -6.78 -11.62 -1.25
CA THR A 310 -5.53 -10.83 -1.15
C THR A 310 -5.31 -10.03 -2.43
N GLY A 311 -5.03 -8.73 -2.34
CA GLY A 311 -4.74 -7.90 -3.52
C GLY A 311 -3.43 -8.32 -4.21
N ILE A 312 -2.32 -8.14 -3.50
CA ILE A 312 -0.98 -8.56 -3.94
C ILE A 312 -0.33 -9.44 -2.88
N LYS A 313 0.33 -10.53 -3.28
CA LYS A 313 1.01 -11.50 -2.42
C LYS A 313 2.47 -11.67 -2.87
N LEU A 314 3.42 -11.13 -2.11
CA LEU A 314 4.86 -11.13 -2.40
C LEU A 314 5.59 -12.19 -1.57
N MET A 315 5.78 -13.38 -2.14
CA MET A 315 6.56 -14.50 -1.60
C MET A 315 7.97 -14.54 -2.24
N GLY A 316 8.68 -13.42 -2.22
CA GLY A 316 10.01 -13.24 -2.80
C GLY A 316 10.61 -11.89 -2.43
N ASN A 317 11.88 -11.68 -2.78
CA ASN A 317 12.65 -10.47 -2.48
C ASN A 317 12.90 -9.59 -3.72
N ASP A 318 13.40 -8.38 -3.47
CA ASP A 318 13.80 -7.38 -4.48
C ASP A 318 12.66 -6.90 -5.40
N ASN A 319 11.40 -7.01 -4.95
CA ASN A 319 10.22 -6.58 -5.69
C ASN A 319 9.79 -5.15 -5.29
N ALA A 320 9.09 -4.49 -6.21
CA ALA A 320 8.57 -3.14 -6.02
C ALA A 320 7.08 -3.07 -6.35
N VAL A 321 6.31 -2.38 -5.51
CA VAL A 321 4.91 -1.99 -5.79
C VAL A 321 4.85 -0.47 -5.74
N THR A 322 4.46 0.16 -6.86
CA THR A 322 4.54 1.63 -7.06
C THR A 322 3.23 2.17 -7.61
N ASP A 323 2.60 3.11 -6.90
CA ASP A 323 1.39 3.81 -7.34
C ASP A 323 0.24 2.84 -7.73
N VAL A 324 -0.06 1.91 -6.80
CA VAL A 324 -1.07 0.85 -6.95
C VAL A 324 -2.23 1.05 -5.99
N VAL A 325 -3.45 0.98 -6.51
CA VAL A 325 -4.69 1.10 -5.74
C VAL A 325 -5.29 -0.29 -5.51
N ILE A 326 -5.56 -0.64 -4.25
CA ILE A 326 -6.12 -1.93 -3.84
C ILE A 326 -7.39 -1.69 -3.02
N PHE A 327 -8.51 -2.24 -3.46
CA PHE A 327 -9.82 -2.06 -2.84
C PHE A 327 -10.51 -3.38 -2.50
N SER A 328 -11.22 -3.41 -1.37
CA SER A 328 -12.19 -4.48 -1.07
C SER A 328 -11.61 -5.89 -1.08
N ALA A 329 -10.38 -6.04 -0.59
CA ALA A 329 -9.70 -7.31 -0.34
C ALA A 329 -9.39 -7.42 1.17
N GLU A 330 -9.43 -8.63 1.75
CA GLU A 330 -9.12 -8.85 3.18
C GLU A 330 -7.72 -8.36 3.54
N THR A 331 -6.75 -8.67 2.69
CA THR A 331 -5.39 -8.10 2.77
C THR A 331 -5.07 -7.35 1.48
N GLY A 332 -4.66 -6.08 1.58
CA GLY A 332 -4.24 -5.28 0.43
C GLY A 332 -2.95 -5.83 -0.17
N VAL A 333 -1.84 -5.74 0.56
CA VAL A 333 -0.56 -6.38 0.23
C VAL A 333 -0.12 -7.34 1.34
N LEU A 334 0.04 -8.62 1.04
CA LEU A 334 0.68 -9.60 1.90
C LEU A 334 2.14 -9.77 1.46
N VAL A 335 3.08 -9.61 2.39
CA VAL A 335 4.52 -9.80 2.16
C VAL A 335 5.02 -10.92 3.06
N THR A 336 5.68 -11.92 2.45
CA THR A 336 6.38 -13.01 3.16
C THR A 336 7.83 -13.18 2.69
N GLY A 337 8.29 -12.37 1.74
CA GLY A 337 9.70 -12.27 1.31
C GLY A 337 10.36 -10.94 1.68
N GLN A 338 11.69 -10.94 1.76
CA GLN A 338 12.51 -9.88 2.35
C GLN A 338 12.75 -8.70 1.37
N ALA A 339 13.45 -7.65 1.81
CA ALA A 339 14.01 -6.55 1.01
C ALA A 339 13.05 -5.69 0.15
N ASN A 340 11.74 -5.97 0.11
CA ASN A 340 10.78 -5.34 -0.80
C ASN A 340 10.57 -3.83 -0.55
N ILE A 341 10.01 -3.12 -1.55
CA ILE A 341 9.56 -1.73 -1.42
C ILE A 341 8.11 -1.53 -1.90
N LEU A 342 7.32 -0.85 -1.09
CA LEU A 342 5.95 -0.44 -1.38
C LEU A 342 5.89 1.10 -1.34
N THR A 343 5.48 1.75 -2.42
CA THR A 343 5.33 3.21 -2.48
C THR A 343 4.08 3.63 -3.24
N GLY A 344 3.43 4.71 -2.81
CA GLY A 344 2.19 5.19 -3.43
C GLY A 344 1.01 4.21 -3.37
N VAL A 345 1.11 3.15 -2.55
CA VAL A 345 0.08 2.13 -2.44
C VAL A 345 -1.12 2.69 -1.67
N HIS A 346 -2.32 2.58 -2.25
CA HIS A 346 -3.57 3.01 -1.62
C HIS A 346 -4.45 1.79 -1.31
N CYS A 347 -4.68 1.49 -0.02
CA CYS A 347 -5.56 0.39 0.43
C CYS A 347 -6.84 0.93 1.08
N TYR A 348 -8.02 0.48 0.62
CA TYR A 348 -9.33 0.91 1.14
C TYR A 348 -10.48 -0.11 0.98
N ASN A 349 -11.67 0.20 1.51
CA ASN A 349 -12.92 -0.58 1.44
C ASN A 349 -12.84 -2.03 1.96
N LYS A 350 -11.99 -2.27 2.96
CA LYS A 350 -12.04 -3.44 3.84
C LYS A 350 -11.50 -3.03 5.20
N ALA A 351 -12.29 -2.24 5.94
CA ALA A 351 -11.83 -1.59 7.17
C ALA A 351 -11.23 -2.57 8.21
N THR A 352 -10.23 -2.13 8.97
CA THR A 352 -9.59 -2.93 10.04
C THR A 352 -10.54 -3.23 11.21
N GLY A 353 -11.56 -2.39 11.44
CA GLY A 353 -12.68 -2.71 12.33
C GLY A 353 -13.54 -3.91 11.88
N TRP A 354 -13.36 -4.37 10.64
CA TRP A 354 -13.97 -5.56 10.04
C TRP A 354 -12.93 -6.61 9.61
N GLY A 355 -11.77 -6.62 10.29
CA GLY A 355 -10.70 -7.60 10.12
C GLY A 355 -9.72 -7.34 8.97
N GLY A 356 -9.97 -6.33 8.13
CA GLY A 356 -9.12 -6.08 6.95
C GLY A 356 -7.77 -5.44 7.27
N THR A 357 -6.74 -5.79 6.51
CA THR A 357 -5.37 -5.29 6.67
C THR A 357 -4.89 -4.63 5.38
N GLY A 358 -4.36 -3.41 5.45
CA GLY A 358 -3.86 -2.69 4.28
C GLY A 358 -2.57 -3.32 3.76
N ILE A 359 -1.59 -3.51 4.65
CA ILE A 359 -0.32 -4.17 4.34
C ILE A 359 0.04 -5.10 5.51
N TYR A 360 0.33 -6.37 5.23
CA TYR A 360 0.71 -7.37 6.23
C TYR A 360 2.10 -7.91 5.92
N LEU A 361 3.06 -7.67 6.82
CA LEU A 361 4.42 -8.20 6.76
C LEU A 361 4.50 -9.44 7.68
N LYS A 362 4.23 -10.62 7.11
CA LYS A 362 4.16 -11.92 7.79
C LYS A 362 5.48 -12.68 7.59
N LEU A 363 6.58 -12.10 8.09
CA LEU A 363 7.95 -12.63 8.01
C LEU A 363 8.74 -12.25 9.29
N PRO A 364 8.46 -12.88 10.43
CA PRO A 364 9.06 -12.51 11.72
C PRO A 364 10.59 -12.58 11.69
N GLY A 365 11.24 -11.46 12.02
CA GLY A 365 12.69 -11.34 12.07
C GLY A 365 13.39 -11.18 10.71
N LEU A 366 12.66 -11.09 9.60
CA LEU A 366 13.22 -11.11 8.22
C LEU A 366 12.68 -9.97 7.33
N THR A 367 12.14 -8.91 7.92
CA THR A 367 11.26 -7.94 7.22
C THR A 367 11.96 -7.15 6.11
N GLN A 368 13.02 -6.40 6.42
CA GLN A 368 13.83 -5.55 5.52
C GLN A 368 13.04 -4.68 4.51
N THR A 369 11.78 -4.37 4.82
CA THR A 369 10.82 -3.79 3.88
C THR A 369 10.66 -2.28 4.11
N ARG A 370 10.45 -1.55 3.01
CA ARG A 370 10.22 -0.10 3.01
C ARG A 370 8.80 0.19 2.54
N ILE A 371 8.01 0.90 3.34
CA ILE A 371 6.65 1.34 3.02
C ILE A 371 6.64 2.87 3.08
N VAL A 372 6.53 3.54 1.93
CA VAL A 372 6.72 4.99 1.86
C VAL A 372 5.68 5.72 1.02
N ASN A 373 5.19 6.86 1.48
CA ASN A 373 4.19 7.68 0.76
C ASN A 373 2.87 6.93 0.43
N CYS A 374 2.50 5.90 1.19
CA CYS A 374 1.28 5.11 1.00
C CYS A 374 0.05 5.77 1.65
N TYR A 375 -1.16 5.43 1.18
CA TYR A 375 -2.43 5.88 1.77
C TYR A 375 -3.25 4.68 2.27
N LEU A 376 -3.65 4.70 3.54
CA LEU A 376 -4.37 3.62 4.20
C LEU A 376 -5.71 4.16 4.71
N ASP A 377 -6.81 3.84 4.04
CA ASP A 377 -8.14 4.39 4.34
C ASP A 377 -8.96 3.38 5.16
N PHE A 378 -9.13 3.65 6.46
CA PHE A 378 -9.63 2.72 7.50
C PHE A 378 -8.81 1.42 7.66
N ASN A 379 -7.65 1.32 7.02
CA ASN A 379 -6.78 0.14 7.03
C ASN A 379 -5.52 0.33 7.90
N SER A 380 -5.09 -0.73 8.57
CA SER A 380 -3.81 -0.79 9.29
C SER A 380 -2.69 -1.45 8.49
N ILE A 381 -1.45 -1.17 8.89
CA ILE A 381 -0.27 -2.00 8.59
C ILE A 381 -0.04 -2.94 9.77
N VAL A 382 0.28 -4.21 9.50
CA VAL A 382 0.67 -5.21 10.52
C VAL A 382 2.06 -5.74 10.17
N SER A 383 2.96 -5.86 11.15
CA SER A 383 4.25 -6.52 10.97
C SER A 383 4.59 -7.44 12.13
N GLU A 384 4.93 -8.68 11.82
CA GLU A 384 5.44 -9.66 12.78
C GLU A 384 6.95 -9.49 12.99
N ASP A 385 7.40 -9.54 14.25
CA ASP A 385 8.79 -9.33 14.73
C ASP A 385 9.67 -8.44 13.80
N PRO A 386 9.36 -7.15 13.65
CA PRO A 386 9.90 -6.32 12.58
C PRO A 386 11.42 -6.13 12.65
N MET A 387 12.14 -6.47 11.57
CA MET A 387 13.58 -6.23 11.41
C MET A 387 13.87 -5.34 10.20
N GLN A 388 14.57 -4.22 10.39
CA GLN A 388 14.92 -3.24 9.34
C GLN A 388 13.70 -2.73 8.54
N LEU A 389 12.59 -2.50 9.25
CA LEU A 389 11.34 -1.97 8.69
C LEU A 389 11.37 -0.43 8.67
N THR A 390 10.97 0.18 7.56
CA THR A 390 10.67 1.63 7.47
C THR A 390 9.23 1.86 7.04
N VAL A 391 8.50 2.71 7.76
CA VAL A 391 7.17 3.25 7.41
C VAL A 391 7.22 4.77 7.51
N SER A 392 7.18 5.49 6.38
CA SER A 392 7.32 6.95 6.40
C SER A 392 6.57 7.72 5.32
N ASN A 393 6.18 8.97 5.61
CA ASN A 393 5.37 9.84 4.76
C ASN A 393 3.98 9.26 4.39
N CYS A 394 3.53 8.19 5.04
CA CYS A 394 2.23 7.58 4.76
C CYS A 394 1.09 8.39 5.42
N TYR A 395 -0.10 8.33 4.83
CA TYR A 395 -1.32 8.87 5.40
C TYR A 395 -2.25 7.73 5.84
N PHE A 396 -2.78 7.82 7.06
CA PHE A 396 -3.74 6.89 7.62
C PHE A 396 -5.04 7.62 7.97
N LEU A 397 -6.16 7.21 7.39
CA LEU A 397 -7.49 7.76 7.68
C LEU A 397 -8.34 6.74 8.46
N GLY A 398 -9.39 7.22 9.13
CA GLY A 398 -10.44 6.39 9.71
C GLY A 398 -10.05 5.63 10.98
N GLY A 399 -8.88 5.92 11.56
CA GLY A 399 -8.29 5.12 12.64
C GLY A 399 -7.37 3.98 12.17
N GLY A 400 -7.00 3.96 10.89
CA GLY A 400 -5.88 3.14 10.40
C GLY A 400 -4.60 3.41 11.21
N ASN A 401 -3.85 2.36 11.53
CA ASN A 401 -2.72 2.42 12.46
C ASN A 401 -1.63 1.39 12.09
N ILE A 402 -0.52 1.36 12.83
CA ILE A 402 0.54 0.37 12.65
C ILE A 402 0.57 -0.57 13.86
N VAL A 403 0.46 -1.88 13.61
CA VAL A 403 0.54 -2.92 14.64
C VAL A 403 1.87 -3.65 14.51
N LEU A 404 2.69 -3.59 15.56
CA LEU A 404 3.91 -4.38 15.71
C LEU A 404 3.56 -5.61 16.54
N LYS A 405 3.55 -6.78 15.89
CA LYS A 405 3.08 -8.04 16.47
C LYS A 405 4.25 -8.92 16.89
N SER A 406 4.21 -9.37 18.13
CA SER A 406 5.18 -10.29 18.69
C SER A 406 4.86 -11.72 18.23
N VAL A 407 5.89 -12.43 17.76
CA VAL A 407 5.84 -13.88 17.51
C VAL A 407 6.95 -14.58 18.30
N ASN A 408 8.15 -14.03 18.27
CA ASN A 408 9.32 -14.43 19.04
C ASN A 408 9.80 -13.32 20.01
N GLY A 409 9.04 -12.22 20.12
CA GLY A 409 9.33 -11.08 20.99
C GLY A 409 10.53 -10.25 20.56
N LYS A 410 10.76 -10.07 19.25
CA LYS A 410 11.95 -9.38 18.72
C LYS A 410 11.58 -8.24 17.77
N MET A 411 12.23 -7.09 17.90
CA MET A 411 12.24 -6.05 16.86
C MET A 411 13.57 -5.30 16.83
N SER A 412 14.07 -4.97 15.64
CA SER A 412 15.38 -4.33 15.46
C SER A 412 15.41 -3.39 14.25
N GLY A 413 15.88 -2.15 14.41
CA GLY A 413 16.06 -1.21 13.30
C GLY A 413 14.75 -0.72 12.66
N VAL A 414 13.73 -0.42 13.47
CA VAL A 414 12.37 -0.08 13.01
C VAL A 414 12.16 1.43 13.03
N ASN A 415 11.75 2.01 11.90
CA ASN A 415 11.50 3.44 11.74
C ASN A 415 10.05 3.71 11.34
N ILE A 416 9.28 4.38 12.20
CA ILE A 416 7.91 4.86 11.91
C ILE A 416 7.91 6.38 12.07
N VAL A 417 8.15 7.10 10.98
CA VAL A 417 8.46 8.52 11.01
C VAL A 417 7.75 9.35 9.95
N ASP A 418 7.44 10.61 10.27
CA ASP A 418 6.91 11.60 9.33
C ASP A 418 5.56 11.21 8.67
N ASN A 419 4.79 10.31 9.29
CA ASN A 419 3.47 9.89 8.83
C ASN A 419 2.35 10.80 9.37
N MET A 420 1.22 10.86 8.68
CA MET A 420 0.00 11.55 9.10
C MET A 420 -1.08 10.56 9.51
N PHE A 421 -1.71 10.76 10.67
CA PHE A 421 -2.80 9.93 11.19
C PHE A 421 -4.04 10.78 11.47
N SER A 422 -5.21 10.36 10.97
CA SER A 422 -6.50 11.00 11.18
C SER A 422 -7.57 9.98 11.57
N GLY A 423 -8.33 10.26 12.63
CA GLY A 423 -9.35 9.35 13.16
C GLY A 423 -10.51 10.04 13.90
N GLY A 424 -11.56 9.28 14.21
CA GLY A 424 -12.82 9.82 14.75
C GLY A 424 -12.84 10.14 16.25
N GLY A 425 -11.70 10.38 16.91
CA GLY A 425 -11.62 10.66 18.35
C GLY A 425 -11.70 9.43 19.27
N ASN A 426 -11.87 8.22 18.72
CA ASN A 426 -12.14 6.97 19.45
C ASN A 426 -10.97 6.40 20.28
N GLY A 427 -9.92 7.20 20.54
CA GLY A 427 -8.78 6.77 21.38
C GLY A 427 -7.95 5.62 20.80
N VAL A 428 -7.93 5.47 19.47
CA VAL A 428 -7.08 4.50 18.76
C VAL A 428 -5.64 5.03 18.73
N ASP A 429 -4.68 4.20 19.13
CA ASP A 429 -3.25 4.51 19.05
C ASP A 429 -2.72 4.46 17.61
N ILE A 430 -1.83 5.39 17.25
CA ILE A 430 -1.19 5.39 15.92
C ILE A 430 -0.22 4.21 15.71
N VAL A 431 0.43 3.75 16.78
CA VAL A 431 1.29 2.56 16.82
C VAL A 431 0.91 1.71 18.02
N ARG A 432 0.69 0.43 17.78
CA ARG A 432 0.26 -0.56 18.78
C ARG A 432 1.26 -1.71 18.85
N LEU A 433 1.42 -2.25 20.06
CA LEU A 433 2.08 -3.54 20.26
C LEU A 433 0.97 -4.61 20.36
N ASP A 434 1.06 -5.66 19.57
CA ASP A 434 0.29 -6.89 19.76
C ASP A 434 1.20 -7.95 20.40
N GLU A 435 1.08 -8.06 21.72
CA GLU A 435 1.85 -8.97 22.57
C GLU A 435 1.01 -10.19 22.99
N SER A 436 -0.03 -10.53 22.22
CA SER A 436 -0.94 -11.65 22.51
C SER A 436 -0.24 -13.02 22.55
N ASN A 437 0.86 -13.18 21.80
CA ASN A 437 1.72 -14.36 21.82
C ASN A 437 2.89 -14.26 22.83
N GLY A 438 2.99 -13.17 23.59
CA GLY A 438 4.10 -12.86 24.49
C GLY A 438 4.71 -11.48 24.21
N ALA A 439 5.36 -10.91 25.23
CA ALA A 439 5.93 -9.55 25.15
C ALA A 439 7.19 -9.45 24.28
N PHE A 440 7.48 -8.25 23.77
CA PHE A 440 8.76 -7.95 23.13
C PHE A 440 9.87 -7.90 24.18
N THR A 441 10.83 -8.83 24.06
CA THR A 441 11.96 -8.99 24.99
C THR A 441 13.28 -8.49 24.40
N LYS A 442 13.40 -8.40 23.06
CA LYS A 442 14.53 -7.78 22.37
C LYS A 442 14.04 -6.62 21.51
N ILE A 443 14.39 -5.40 21.89
CA ILE A 443 13.99 -4.16 21.22
C ILE A 443 15.24 -3.31 20.99
N GLU A 444 15.63 -3.10 19.73
CA GLU A 444 16.86 -2.40 19.37
C GLU A 444 16.61 -1.38 18.26
N GLN A 445 17.16 -0.16 18.37
CA GLN A 445 17.12 0.83 17.29
C GLN A 445 15.68 1.12 16.77
N VAL A 446 14.71 1.27 17.69
CA VAL A 446 13.30 1.48 17.35
C VAL A 446 12.89 2.94 17.52
N VAL A 447 12.60 3.59 16.39
CA VAL A 447 12.24 5.00 16.29
C VAL A 447 10.78 5.13 15.84
N VAL A 448 9.94 5.68 16.71
CA VAL A 448 8.60 6.16 16.36
C VAL A 448 8.58 7.64 16.73
N HIS A 449 8.59 8.56 15.75
CA HIS A 449 8.83 9.98 16.01
C HIS A 449 8.35 10.85 14.83
N ARG A 450 8.08 12.15 15.04
CA ARG A 450 7.67 13.14 14.01
C ARG A 450 6.37 12.83 13.26
N ASN A 451 5.56 11.90 13.74
CA ASN A 451 4.24 11.62 13.17
C ASN A 451 3.22 12.69 13.59
N ASN A 452 2.42 13.20 12.65
CA ASN A 452 1.29 14.10 12.89
C ASN A 452 0.02 13.31 13.21
N VAL A 453 -0.77 13.78 14.18
CA VAL A 453 -1.91 13.03 14.72
C VAL A 453 -3.12 13.95 14.95
N ASP A 454 -4.26 13.58 14.37
CA ASP A 454 -5.58 14.17 14.63
C ASP A 454 -6.58 13.07 15.02
N GLY A 455 -7.41 13.34 16.03
CA GLY A 455 -8.44 12.42 16.53
C GLY A 455 -7.97 11.00 16.94
N MET A 456 -6.68 10.81 17.17
CA MET A 456 -6.03 9.54 17.56
C MET A 456 -5.03 9.76 18.70
N ARG A 457 -4.60 8.68 19.37
CA ARG A 457 -3.60 8.76 20.46
C ARG A 457 -2.19 8.65 19.89
N LEU A 458 -1.37 9.67 20.13
CA LEU A 458 0.06 9.66 19.84
C LEU A 458 0.76 8.57 20.68
N ARG A 459 1.52 7.70 20.01
CA ARG A 459 2.49 6.80 20.62
C ARG A 459 3.84 7.02 19.93
N THR A 460 4.91 7.15 20.71
CA THR A 460 6.23 7.63 20.25
C THR A 460 7.35 6.97 21.07
N THR A 461 8.57 6.86 20.53
CA THR A 461 9.77 6.49 21.31
C THR A 461 10.62 7.71 21.68
N VAL A 462 10.28 8.90 21.18
CA VAL A 462 10.92 10.17 21.54
C VAL A 462 9.84 11.18 21.94
N ALA A 463 9.96 11.78 23.13
CA ALA A 463 8.97 12.72 23.65
C ALA A 463 9.60 13.95 24.32
N LYS A 464 8.85 15.05 24.34
CA LYS A 464 9.22 16.29 25.03
C LYS A 464 8.03 16.81 25.83
N ALA A 465 8.29 17.26 27.06
CA ALA A 465 7.28 17.84 27.93
C ALA A 465 7.94 18.77 28.96
N SER A 466 7.16 19.71 29.49
CA SER A 466 7.62 20.69 30.47
C SER A 466 6.71 20.73 31.69
N VAL A 467 7.29 20.99 32.85
CA VAL A 467 6.56 21.18 34.11
C VAL A 467 7.04 22.44 34.82
N GLN A 468 6.13 23.15 35.48
CA GLN A 468 6.42 24.35 36.26
C GLN A 468 5.95 24.14 37.70
N GLY A 469 6.74 24.59 38.67
CA GLY A 469 6.42 24.41 40.08
C GLY A 469 7.36 25.16 41.00
N ASN A 470 6.95 25.30 42.27
CA ASN A 470 7.78 25.80 43.36
C ASN A 470 8.01 24.69 44.37
N GLY A 471 9.26 24.28 44.56
CA GLY A 471 9.63 23.13 45.37
C GLY A 471 11.06 22.66 45.06
N SER A 472 11.43 21.50 45.57
CA SER A 472 12.74 20.86 45.31
C SER A 472 12.67 19.64 44.39
N VAL A 473 11.47 19.28 43.89
CA VAL A 473 11.25 18.09 43.05
C VAL A 473 10.27 18.43 41.93
N TRP A 474 10.58 17.98 40.72
CA TRP A 474 9.72 18.05 39.55
C TRP A 474 9.62 16.68 38.88
N THR A 475 8.40 16.21 38.64
CA THR A 475 8.12 14.93 37.98
C THR A 475 7.41 15.17 36.66
N VAL A 476 7.88 14.52 35.59
CA VAL A 476 7.26 14.55 34.26
C VAL A 476 6.90 13.12 33.86
N ASP A 477 5.60 12.84 33.73
CA ASP A 477 5.08 11.51 33.36
C ASP A 477 4.87 11.42 31.85
N PHE A 478 5.63 10.53 31.20
CA PHE A 478 5.55 10.28 29.76
C PHE A 478 4.74 9.01 29.41
N SER A 479 4.18 8.30 30.39
CA SER A 479 3.38 7.07 30.18
C SER A 479 2.28 7.18 29.11
N PRO A 480 1.53 8.30 29.00
CA PRO A 480 0.48 8.43 27.99
C PRO A 480 0.98 8.35 26.54
N VAL A 481 2.24 8.75 26.29
CA VAL A 481 2.80 8.90 24.94
C VAL A 481 3.93 7.92 24.61
N LEU A 482 4.74 7.48 25.58
CA LEU A 482 5.85 6.56 25.29
C LEU A 482 5.37 5.15 24.99
N LEU A 483 5.77 4.63 23.82
CA LEU A 483 5.34 3.36 23.26
C LEU A 483 5.64 2.19 24.20
N PHE A 484 6.89 2.10 24.67
CA PHE A 484 7.33 1.05 25.58
C PHE A 484 7.20 1.47 27.04
N ARG A 485 6.89 0.52 27.93
CA ARG A 485 6.88 0.74 29.38
C ARG A 485 8.29 0.61 29.94
N ASP A 486 8.65 1.54 30.85
CA ASP A 486 9.83 1.47 31.71
C ASP A 486 11.17 1.36 30.95
N ARG A 487 11.25 2.04 29.80
CA ARG A 487 12.37 1.94 28.85
C ARG A 487 12.83 3.31 28.36
N ILE A 488 13.15 4.21 29.30
CA ILE A 488 13.78 5.51 28.99
C ILE A 488 15.29 5.31 29.04
N GLU A 489 15.92 5.28 27.86
CA GLU A 489 17.35 5.00 27.69
C GLU A 489 18.19 6.28 27.78
N HIS A 490 17.62 7.42 27.38
CA HIS A 490 18.27 8.73 27.45
C HIS A 490 17.30 9.83 27.92
N VAL A 491 17.84 10.78 28.70
CA VAL A 491 17.14 11.98 29.17
C VAL A 491 18.04 13.19 28.99
N GLN A 492 17.49 14.23 28.35
CA GLN A 492 18.05 15.58 28.38
C GLN A 492 17.03 16.49 29.07
N TYR A 493 17.48 17.36 29.98
CA TYR A 493 16.60 18.34 30.62
C TYR A 493 17.26 19.71 30.76
N THR A 494 16.46 20.73 31.05
CA THR A 494 16.92 22.09 31.37
C THR A 494 16.09 22.61 32.55
N LEU A 495 16.76 23.01 33.63
CA LEU A 495 16.15 23.70 34.76
C LEU A 495 16.29 25.21 34.56
N ARG A 496 15.16 25.92 34.45
CA ARG A 496 15.08 27.38 34.34
C ARG A 496 14.50 27.95 35.63
N THR A 497 15.38 28.50 36.47
CA THR A 497 15.07 29.23 37.71
C THR A 497 14.96 30.74 37.47
N GLY A 498 14.63 31.49 38.53
CA GLY A 498 14.83 32.95 38.60
C GLY A 498 16.28 33.30 38.96
N SER A 499 16.49 34.03 40.06
CA SER A 499 17.81 34.43 40.56
C SER A 499 18.57 33.35 41.36
N ALA A 500 18.01 32.16 41.51
CA ALA A 500 18.57 31.07 42.31
C ALA A 500 19.36 30.07 41.44
N PHE A 501 20.50 29.61 41.95
CA PHE A 501 21.37 28.62 41.31
C PHE A 501 21.48 27.37 42.20
N PRO A 502 20.45 26.50 42.23
CA PRO A 502 20.47 25.28 43.02
C PRO A 502 21.42 24.24 42.44
N ASN A 503 21.93 23.35 43.30
CA ASN A 503 22.46 22.07 42.83
C ASN A 503 21.28 21.18 42.46
N HIS A 504 21.38 20.43 41.36
CA HIS A 504 20.25 19.70 40.79
C HIS A 504 20.71 18.47 40.00
N ALA A 505 19.87 17.44 39.97
CA ALA A 505 20.17 16.17 39.30
C ALA A 505 18.91 15.45 38.81
N LEU A 506 19.07 14.63 37.76
CA LEU A 506 18.15 13.54 37.44
C LEU A 506 18.25 12.45 38.52
N ARG A 507 17.12 11.93 38.98
CA ARG A 507 17.04 10.98 40.11
C ARG A 507 16.32 9.69 39.79
N ASN A 508 15.32 9.75 38.91
CA ASN A 508 14.58 8.57 38.49
C ASN A 508 14.05 8.75 37.05
N VAL A 509 13.88 7.62 36.37
CA VAL A 509 13.25 7.49 35.03
C VAL A 509 12.19 6.36 35.00
N SER A 510 11.99 5.65 36.10
CA SER A 510 11.14 4.46 36.18
C SER A 510 9.68 4.76 35.90
N GLU A 511 8.92 3.75 35.46
CA GLU A 511 7.51 3.87 35.09
C GLU A 511 7.25 4.94 34.02
N ASN A 512 8.22 5.22 33.15
CA ASN A 512 8.21 6.34 32.20
C ASN A 512 8.09 7.74 32.85
N LYS A 513 8.50 7.89 34.13
CA LYS A 513 8.44 9.15 34.88
C LYS A 513 9.84 9.69 35.15
N VAL A 514 10.15 10.85 34.58
CA VAL A 514 11.42 11.54 34.82
C VAL A 514 11.28 12.41 36.06
N VAL A 515 12.15 12.20 37.05
CA VAL A 515 12.19 12.95 38.32
C VAL A 515 13.49 13.73 38.43
N ILE A 516 13.38 15.06 38.53
CA ILE A 516 14.49 15.99 38.76
C ILE A 516 14.36 16.49 40.21
N GLU A 517 15.45 16.49 40.97
CA GLU A 517 15.53 17.02 42.34
C GLU A 517 16.58 18.12 42.43
N SER A 518 16.37 19.07 43.34
CA SER A 518 17.32 20.12 43.72
C SER A 518 17.58 20.15 45.23
N ASP A 519 18.74 20.68 45.62
CA ASP A 519 19.17 20.80 47.03
C ASP A 519 18.35 21.82 47.84
N ILE A 520 17.80 22.84 47.19
CA ILE A 520 16.92 23.85 47.77
C ILE A 520 15.59 23.92 47.02
N ALA A 521 14.54 24.39 47.71
CA ALA A 521 13.26 24.68 47.08
C ALA A 521 13.32 26.00 46.29
N VAL A 522 12.94 25.96 45.02
CA VAL A 522 12.93 27.11 44.10
C VAL A 522 11.68 27.10 43.22
N SER A 523 11.29 28.27 42.73
CA SER A 523 10.35 28.35 41.61
C SER A 523 11.11 28.15 40.30
N ALA A 524 10.73 27.14 39.53
CA ALA A 524 11.39 26.78 38.28
C ALA A 524 10.44 26.18 37.24
N SER A 525 10.89 26.26 35.98
CA SER A 525 10.38 25.49 34.85
C SER A 525 11.41 24.43 34.50
N VAL A 526 11.00 23.16 34.42
CA VAL A 526 11.84 22.08 33.89
C VAL A 526 11.32 21.70 32.51
N ASP A 527 12.16 21.80 31.51
CA ASP A 527 11.90 21.34 30.14
C ASP A 527 12.65 20.02 29.93
N VAL A 528 11.97 18.94 29.53
CA VAL A 528 12.50 17.57 29.47
C VAL A 528 12.31 16.94 28.09
N SER A 529 13.32 16.21 27.63
CA SER A 529 13.30 15.36 26.43
C SER A 529 13.75 13.95 26.80
N VAL A 530 13.06 12.93 26.28
CA VAL A 530 13.31 11.51 26.56
C VAL A 530 13.36 10.68 25.28
N ASP A 531 14.13 9.60 25.30
CA ASP A 531 14.34 8.69 24.16
C ASP A 531 14.36 7.20 24.62
N GLN A 532 13.68 6.33 23.87
CA GLN A 532 13.65 4.86 24.07
C GLN A 532 14.34 4.09 22.93
N SER A 533 14.86 4.77 21.90
CA SER A 533 15.36 4.13 20.67
C SER A 533 16.76 3.53 20.81
N VAL A 534 17.55 4.02 21.78
CA VAL A 534 18.96 3.65 21.95
C VAL A 534 19.09 2.16 22.28
N GLY A 535 19.82 1.43 21.45
CA GLY A 535 20.21 0.03 21.67
C GLY A 535 21.63 -0.26 21.18
N SER A 536 22.45 0.78 21.02
CA SER A 536 23.79 0.70 20.41
C SER A 536 24.68 1.89 20.82
N SER A 537 24.86 2.11 22.13
CA SER A 537 25.81 3.10 22.62
C SER A 537 27.24 2.63 22.35
N ILE A 538 27.92 3.27 21.40
CA ILE A 538 29.38 3.15 21.27
C ILE A 538 30.00 3.93 22.44
N SER A 539 30.37 3.23 23.50
CA SER A 539 31.18 3.80 24.58
C SER A 539 32.59 4.07 24.06
N ILE A 540 32.86 5.33 23.73
CA ILE A 540 34.21 5.82 23.43
C ILE A 540 34.90 6.08 24.78
N ASN A 541 35.70 5.09 25.22
CA ASN A 541 36.61 5.19 26.37
C ASN A 541 38.01 5.62 25.91
#